data_AF-J1L4P6-F1
#
_entry.id   AF-J1L4P6-F1
#
_cell.length_a   1.000
_cell.length_b   1.000
_cell.length_c   1.000
_cell.angle_alpha   90.00
_cell.angle_beta   90.00
_cell.angle_gamma   90.00
#
_symmetry.space_group_name_H-M   'P 1'
#
loop_
_entity.id
_entity.type
_entity.pdbx_description
1 polymer ?
#
loop_
_entity_poly.entity_id
_entity_poly.type
_entity_poly.pdbx_seq_one_letter_code
_entity_poly.pdbx_strand_id
1 'polypeptide(L)' 'MMQKTYEELITELKEILRTIEDNDTGLEESIALFKRGEALIRECERLLAEAELTIATLTQE' A
#
# COMPACT_ATOMS: atom_id res chain seq x y z
N MET A 1 5.17 16.72 -6.93
CA MET A 1 5.36 15.26 -6.77
C MET A 1 4.02 14.62 -7.03
N MET A 2 3.92 13.62 -7.92
CA MET A 2 2.67 12.89 -8.14
C MET A 2 2.45 11.94 -6.95
N GLN A 3 1.37 12.14 -6.21
CA GLN A 3 0.90 11.18 -5.21
C GLN A 3 0.34 9.97 -5.94
N LYS A 4 0.70 8.75 -5.53
CA LYS A 4 0.12 7.52 -6.09
C LYS A 4 -1.34 7.38 -5.67
N THR A 5 -2.18 6.80 -6.54
CA THR A 5 -3.56 6.44 -6.17
C THR A 5 -3.59 5.19 -5.30
N TYR A 6 -4.72 4.95 -4.63
CA TYR A 6 -4.93 3.73 -3.85
C TYR A 6 -4.75 2.46 -4.69
N GLU A 7 -5.31 2.45 -5.90
CA GLU A 7 -5.23 1.34 -6.85
C GLU A 7 -3.80 1.05 -7.29
N GLU A 8 -2.99 2.09 -7.50
CA GLU A 8 -1.57 1.95 -7.84
C GLU A 8 -0.78 1.34 -6.67
N LEU A 9 -1.04 1.77 -5.44
CA LEU A 9 -0.38 1.24 -4.24
C LEU A 9 -0.74 -0.24 -3.99
N ILE A 10 -2.01 -0.60 -4.15
CA ILE A 10 -2.47 -1.99 -4.03
C ILE A 10 -1.89 -2.86 -5.15
N THR A 11 -1.76 -2.33 -6.37
CA THR A 11 -1.14 -3.04 -7.48
C THR A 11 0.33 -3.34 -7.16
N GLU A 12 1.07 -2.36 -6.66
CA GLU A 12 2.45 -2.55 -6.24
C GLU A 12 2.59 -3.57 -5.10
N LEU A 13 1.69 -3.52 -4.11
CA LEU A 13 1.68 -4.48 -3.00
C LEU A 13 1.44 -5.92 -3.49
N LYS A 14 0.55 -6.11 -4.46
CA LYS A 14 0.29 -7.43 -5.07
C LYS A 14 1.50 -7.98 -5.81
N GLU A 15 2.22 -7.14 -6.56
CA GLU A 15 3.44 -7.58 -7.24
C GLU A 15 4.52 -7.97 -6.23
N ILE A 16 4.68 -7.22 -5.13
CA ILE A 16 5.61 -7.58 -4.05
C ILE A 16 5.26 -8.96 -3.45
N LEU A 17 3.98 -9.21 -3.17
CA LEU A 17 3.55 -10.50 -2.65
C LEU A 17 3.86 -11.63 -3.63
N ARG A 18 3.60 -11.42 -4.93
CA ARG A 18 3.93 -12.39 -5.97
C ARG A 18 5.42 -12.72 -6.00
N THR A 19 6.28 -11.71 -5.91
CA THR A 19 7.74 -11.90 -5.86
C THR A 19 8.17 -12.69 -4.62
N ILE A 20 7.57 -12.44 -3.46
CA ILE A 20 7.85 -13.21 -2.25
C ILE A 20 7.40 -14.68 -2.40
N GLU A 21 6.24 -14.91 -3.03
CA GLU A 21 5.65 -16.24 -3.25
C GLU A 21 6.42 -17.08 -4.27
N ASP A 22 7.08 -16.46 -5.25
CA ASP A 22 7.84 -17.14 -6.31
C ASP A 22 9.08 -17.90 -5.78
N ASN A 23 9.37 -17.87 -4.46
CA ASN A 23 10.39 -18.67 -3.75
C ASN A 23 11.85 -18.57 -4.24
N ASP A 24 12.12 -17.70 -5.22
CA ASP A 24 13.46 -17.39 -5.75
C ASP A 24 14.08 -16.15 -5.06
N THR A 25 13.36 -15.56 -4.10
CA THR A 25 13.77 -14.34 -3.41
C THR A 25 14.70 -14.66 -2.25
N GLY A 26 15.94 -14.15 -2.30
CA GLY A 26 16.91 -14.29 -1.22
C GLY A 26 16.45 -13.62 0.09
N LEU A 27 17.10 -13.95 1.22
CA LEU A 27 16.74 -13.44 2.55
C LEU A 27 16.75 -11.90 2.62
N GLU A 28 17.80 -11.27 2.11
CA GLU A 28 17.97 -9.81 2.16
C GLU A 28 16.90 -9.08 1.33
N GLU A 29 16.59 -9.63 0.16
CA GLU A 29 15.56 -9.11 -0.72
C GLU A 29 14.16 -9.31 -0.13
N SER A 30 13.91 -10.46 0.49
CA SER A 30 12.66 -10.73 1.21
C SER A 30 12.42 -9.70 2.33
N ILE A 31 13.46 -9.34 3.08
CA ILE A 31 13.38 -8.30 4.12
C ILE A 31 13.11 -6.92 3.51
N ALA A 32 13.73 -6.60 2.37
CA ALA A 32 13.52 -5.32 1.69
C ALA A 32 12.09 -5.21 1.14
N LEU A 33 11.59 -6.26 0.49
CA LEU A 33 10.23 -6.38 -0.04
C LEU A 33 9.20 -6.27 1.09
N PHE A 34 9.42 -6.95 2.22
CA PHE A 34 8.54 -6.85 3.39
C PHE A 34 8.44 -5.41 3.91
N LYS A 35 9.58 -4.73 4.11
CA LYS A 35 9.60 -3.31 4.53
C LYS A 35 8.88 -2.40 3.55
N ARG A 36 9.03 -2.66 2.25
CA ARG A 36 8.31 -1.93 1.20
C ARG A 36 6.80 -2.17 1.30
N GLY A 37 6.39 -3.42 1.48
CA GLY A 37 4.98 -3.80 1.68
C GLY A 37 4.36 -3.07 2.88
N GLU A 38 5.04 -3.05 4.03
CA GLU A 38 4.59 -2.28 5.20
C GLU A 38 4.40 -0.79 4.90
N ALA A 39 5.35 -0.18 4.18
CA ALA A 39 5.25 1.23 3.82
C ALA A 39 4.05 1.52 2.90
N LEU A 40 3.77 0.62 1.94
CA LEU A 40 2.61 0.74 1.06
C LEU A 40 1.30 0.59 1.82
N ILE A 41 1.23 -0.36 2.76
CA ILE A 41 0.03 -0.56 3.61
C ILE A 41 -0.27 0.71 4.41
N ARG A 42 0.74 1.31 5.05
CA ARG A 42 0.57 2.56 5.81
C ARG A 42 0.06 3.71 4.95
N GLU A 43 0.53 3.81 3.71
CA GLU A 43 0.05 4.84 2.78
C GLU A 43 -1.39 4.58 2.33
N CYS A 44 -1.75 3.32 2.08
CA CYS A 44 -3.14 2.93 1.81
C CYS A 44 -4.08 3.30 2.97
N GLU A 45 -3.69 2.97 4.21
CA GLU A 45 -4.44 3.32 5.42
C GLU A 45 -4.65 4.83 5.54
N ARG A 46 -3.62 5.63 5.25
CA ARG A 46 -3.71 7.11 5.24
C ARG A 46 -4.72 7.61 4.22
N LEU A 47 -4.68 7.10 2.99
CA LEU A 47 -5.62 7.49 1.94
C LEU A 47 -7.07 7.12 2.29
N LEU A 48 -7.28 5.94 2.87
CA LEU A 48 -8.60 5.50 3.32
C LEU A 48 -9.14 6.39 4.45
N ALA A 49 -8.30 6.75 5.43
CA ALA A 49 -8.69 7.64 6.52
C ALA A 49 -9.06 9.05 6.01
N GLU A 50 -8.33 9.58 5.03
CA GLU A 50 -8.65 10.86 4.38
C GLU A 50 -9.98 10.81 3.61
N ALA A 51 -10.23 9.71 2.91
CA ALA A 51 -11.50 9.49 2.21
C ALA A 51 -12.68 9.37 3.19
N GLU A 52 -12.51 8.63 4.28
CA GLU A 52 -13.51 8.49 5.34
C GLU A 52 -13.84 9.84 5.98
N LEU A 53 -12.83 10.64 6.33
CA LEU A 53 -13.02 11.99 6.88
C LEU A 53 -13.78 12.89 5.90
N THR A 54 -13.48 12.79 4.61
CA THR A 54 -14.17 13.56 3.56
C THR A 54 -15.65 13.19 3.50
N ILE A 55 -15.97 11.90 3.50
CA ILE A 55 -17.36 11.40 3.50
C ILE A 55 -18.09 11.80 4.78
N ALA A 56 -17.44 11.66 5.94
CA ALA A 56 -18.01 12.07 7.22
C ALA A 56 -18.37 13.56 7.22
N THR A 57 -17.49 14.41 6.69
CA THR A 57 -17.75 15.86 6.60
C THR A 57 -18.97 16.16 5.72
N LEU A 58 -19.09 15.49 4.56
CA LEU A 58 -20.21 15.69 3.63
C LEU A 58 -21.56 15.16 4.14
N THR A 59 -21.57 14.25 5.10
CA THR A 59 -22.78 13.60 5.62
C THR A 59 -23.28 14.21 6.93
N GLN A 60 -22.57 15.20 7.48
CA GLN A 60 -22.95 15.92 8.70
C GLN A 60 -23.66 17.26 8.42
N GLU A 61 -23.99 17.54 7.16
CA GLU A 61 -24.81 18.69 6.70
C GLU A 61 -26.28 18.31 6.46
#